data_AF-A0AAV0XSZ9-F1
#
_entry.id   AF-A0AAV0XSZ9-F1
#
_cell.length_a   1.000
_cell.length_b   1.000
_cell.length_c   1.000
_cell.angle_alpha   90.00
_cell.angle_beta   90.00
_cell.angle_gamma   90.00
#
_symmetry.space_group_name_H-M   'P 1'
#
loop_
_entity.id
_entity.type
_entity.pdbx_description
1 polymer ?
#
loop_
_entity_poly.entity_id
_entity_poly.type
_entity_poly.pdbx_seq_one_letter_code
_entity_poly.pdbx_strand_id
1 'polypeptide(L)'
;MIPSVHTRYSLPLELDHYTTQFLTGHGDFYGKLHKFNLVRDPTCECGRNPETVRHVLRFCPRTIAARRKLKKVLSEEGERWPPEKGAFLKTKRTYEALVVFAREALTNRSDR
;
A
#
# COMPACT_ATOMS: atom_id res chain seq x y z
N MET A 1 -0.92 3.47 -10.19
CA MET A 1 -0.33 4.16 -11.36
C MET A 1 1.04 3.55 -11.56
N ILE A 2 1.27 2.92 -12.71
CA ILE A 2 2.54 2.23 -13.02
C ILE A 2 3.37 3.22 -13.86
N PRO A 3 4.69 3.40 -13.58
CA PRO A 3 5.51 4.36 -14.30
C PRO A 3 5.77 3.89 -15.74
N SER A 4 6.17 4.82 -16.61
CA SER A 4 6.56 4.50 -17.99
C SER A 4 7.77 3.55 -18.01
N VAL A 5 7.94 2.78 -19.10
CA VAL A 5 9.07 1.84 -19.25
C VAL A 5 10.41 2.55 -19.05
N HIS A 6 10.55 3.79 -19.53
CA HIS A 6 11.76 4.60 -19.36
C HIS A 6 12.07 4.86 -17.88
N THR A 7 11.08 5.31 -17.10
CA THR A 7 11.24 5.54 -15.66
C THR A 7 11.48 4.24 -14.89
N ARG A 8 10.92 3.12 -15.34
CA ARG A 8 11.17 1.81 -14.74
C ARG A 8 12.61 1.34 -14.91
N TYR A 9 13.31 1.78 -15.96
CA TYR A 9 14.71 1.37 -16.18
C TYR A 9 15.65 1.90 -15.10
N SER A 10 15.36 3.08 -14.54
CA SER A 10 16.14 3.70 -13.47
C SER A 10 15.67 3.36 -12.06
N LEU A 11 14.56 2.62 -11.92
CA LEU A 11 14.01 2.20 -10.64
C LEU A 11 14.09 0.67 -10.53
N PRO A 12 14.79 0.10 -9.54
CA PRO A 12 14.75 -1.34 -9.29
C PRO A 12 13.38 -1.71 -8.70
N LEU A 13 12.39 -1.84 -9.58
CA LEU A 13 11.01 -2.21 -9.25
C LEU A 13 10.87 -3.73 -9.27
N GLU A 14 11.42 -4.39 -8.26
CA GLU A 14 11.06 -5.78 -8.00
C GLU A 14 9.63 -5.81 -7.45
N LEU A 15 8.69 -6.22 -8.30
CA LEU A 15 7.28 -6.33 -7.96
C LEU A 15 7.05 -7.65 -7.23
N ASP A 16 6.89 -7.59 -5.91
CA ASP A 16 6.39 -8.73 -5.13
C ASP A 16 4.85 -8.74 -5.07
N HIS A 17 4.29 -9.86 -4.62
CA HIS A 17 2.84 -10.04 -4.53
C HIS A 17 2.18 -9.13 -3.48
N TYR A 18 2.93 -8.57 -2.51
CA TYR A 18 2.38 -7.65 -1.51
C TYR A 18 2.24 -6.23 -2.08
N THR A 19 3.33 -5.72 -2.65
CA THR A 19 3.46 -4.38 -3.21
C THR A 19 2.56 -4.23 -4.44
N THR A 20 2.46 -5.27 -5.27
CA THR A 20 1.56 -5.28 -6.43
C THR A 20 0.10 -5.05 -6.02
N GLN A 21 -0.35 -5.62 -4.89
CA GLN A 21 -1.71 -5.41 -4.39
C GLN A 21 -1.97 -3.95 -4.02
N PHE A 22 -1.00 -3.27 -3.40
CA PHE A 22 -1.09 -1.84 -3.09
C PHE A 22 -1.04 -0.96 -4.35
N LEU A 23 -0.19 -1.28 -5.32
CA LEU A 23 -0.03 -0.48 -6.54
C LEU A 23 -1.26 -0.53 -7.46
N THR A 24 -1.94 -1.68 -7.49
CA THR A 24 -3.08 -1.94 -8.37
C THR A 24 -4.43 -1.81 -7.68
N GLY A 25 -4.48 -1.89 -6.35
CA GLY A 25 -5.73 -2.08 -5.61
C GLY A 25 -6.39 -3.44 -5.89
N HIS A 26 -5.67 -4.35 -6.54
CA HIS A 26 -6.11 -5.71 -6.85
C HIS A 26 -5.38 -6.66 -5.93
N GLY A 27 -6.12 -7.17 -4.95
CA GLY A 27 -5.56 -7.99 -3.92
C GLY A 27 -6.61 -8.45 -2.95
N ASP A 28 -6.10 -9.09 -1.92
CA ASP A 28 -6.82 -9.67 -0.83
C ASP A 28 -7.24 -8.59 0.19
N PHE A 29 -8.02 -7.62 -0.29
CA PHE A 29 -8.67 -6.61 0.55
C PHE A 29 -10.18 -6.89 0.54
N TYR A 30 -10.85 -6.91 1.68
CA TYR A 30 -12.29 -7.20 1.73
C TYR A 30 -13.14 -6.29 0.84
N GLY A 31 -12.78 -5.01 0.67
CA GLY A 31 -13.46 -4.12 -0.26
C GLY A 31 -13.29 -4.52 -1.74
N LYS A 32 -12.20 -5.22 -2.10
CA LYS A 32 -11.99 -5.78 -3.45
C LYS A 32 -12.69 -7.13 -3.59
N LEU A 33 -12.55 -8.02 -2.60
CA LEU A 33 -13.20 -9.33 -2.58
C LEU A 33 -14.73 -9.23 -2.61
N HIS A 34 -15.30 -8.26 -1.91
CA HIS A 34 -16.74 -8.00 -1.90
C HIS A 34 -17.26 -7.63 -3.30
N LYS A 35 -16.49 -6.88 -4.10
CA LYS A 35 -16.87 -6.55 -5.49
C LYS A 35 -16.95 -7.78 -6.39
N PHE A 36 -16.29 -8.87 -6.03
CA PHE A 36 -16.36 -10.15 -6.73
C PHE A 36 -17.32 -11.15 -6.04
N ASN A 37 -18.09 -10.70 -5.04
CA ASN A 37 -18.98 -11.55 -4.24
C ASN A 37 -18.25 -12.70 -3.51
N LEU A 38 -16.95 -12.53 -3.20
CA LEU A 38 -16.14 -13.52 -2.48
C LEU A 38 -16.26 -13.40 -0.96
N VAL A 39 -16.70 -12.25 -0.46
CA VAL A 39 -17.00 -12.00 0.96
C VAL A 39 -18.28 -11.18 1.07
N ARG A 40 -19.03 -11.37 2.17
CA ARG A 40 -20.31 -10.67 2.41
C ARG A 40 -20.15 -9.25 2.95
N ASP A 41 -19.12 -9.01 3.77
CA ASP A 41 -18.87 -7.71 4.39
C ASP A 41 -17.52 -7.17 3.88
N PRO A 42 -17.49 -5.97 3.27
CA PRO A 42 -16.24 -5.37 2.83
C PRO A 42 -15.43 -4.74 3.99
N THR A 43 -15.95 -4.70 5.20
CA THR A 43 -15.40 -3.97 6.34
C THR A 43 -14.03 -4.52 6.76
N CYS A 44 -13.06 -3.62 6.89
CA CYS A 44 -11.75 -3.92 7.46
C CYS A 44 -11.91 -4.40 8.89
N GLU A 45 -11.13 -5.39 9.31
CA GLU A 45 -11.10 -5.92 10.68
C GLU A 45 -10.91 -4.84 11.76
N CYS A 46 -10.32 -3.68 11.41
CA CYS A 46 -10.26 -2.56 12.32
C CYS A 46 -11.63 -1.92 12.65
N GLY A 47 -12.71 -2.37 12.03
CA GLY A 47 -14.11 -2.01 12.31
C GLY A 47 -14.56 -0.64 11.80
N ARG A 48 -13.79 0.04 10.93
CA ARG A 48 -14.05 1.46 10.60
C ARG A 48 -14.59 1.73 9.21
N ASN A 49 -14.05 1.06 8.20
CA ASN A 49 -14.32 1.36 6.80
C ASN A 49 -14.13 0.09 5.97
N PRO A 50 -14.69 0.03 4.75
CA PRO A 50 -14.32 -0.98 3.76
C PRO A 50 -12.80 -1.09 3.62
N GLU A 51 -12.30 -2.33 3.64
CA GLU A 51 -10.89 -2.61 3.48
C GLU A 51 -10.47 -2.32 2.04
N THR A 52 -9.85 -1.17 1.85
CA THR A 52 -9.31 -0.72 0.57
C THR A 52 -7.86 -0.34 0.76
N VAL A 53 -7.06 -0.35 -0.31
CA VAL A 53 -5.69 0.20 -0.29
C VAL A 53 -5.66 1.60 0.34
N ARG A 54 -6.60 2.47 -0.03
CA ARG A 54 -6.69 3.82 0.52
C ARG A 54 -6.88 3.79 2.04
N HIS A 55 -7.78 2.95 2.54
CA HIS A 55 -7.99 2.78 3.97
C HIS A 55 -6.73 2.22 4.67
N VAL A 56 -6.20 1.09 4.20
CA VAL A 56 -5.04 0.42 4.80
C VAL A 56 -3.81 1.33 4.81
N LEU A 57 -3.56 2.04 3.71
CA LEU A 57 -2.42 2.95 3.56
C LEU A 57 -2.55 4.23 4.38
N ARG A 58 -3.76 4.82 4.50
CA ARG A 58 -3.92 6.19 5.03
C ARG A 58 -4.63 6.30 6.37
N PHE A 59 -5.49 5.36 6.72
CA PHE A 59 -6.45 5.54 7.82
C PHE A 59 -6.51 4.37 8.80
N CYS A 60 -6.14 3.16 8.40
CA CYS A 60 -6.26 1.97 9.24
C CYS A 60 -5.41 2.05 10.52
N PRO A 61 -5.97 1.84 11.72
CA PRO A 61 -5.17 1.84 12.94
C PRO A 61 -4.18 0.67 13.01
N ARG A 62 -4.50 -0.48 12.39
CA ARG A 62 -3.61 -1.68 12.36
C ARG A 62 -2.24 -1.40 11.76
N THR A 63 -2.16 -0.45 10.83
CA THR A 63 -0.91 -0.14 10.10
C THR A 63 -0.22 1.13 10.60
N ILE A 64 -0.57 1.67 11.77
CA ILE A 64 0.04 2.91 12.30
C ILE A 64 1.58 2.83 12.37
N ALA A 65 2.12 1.73 12.90
CA ALA A 65 3.57 1.56 13.05
C ALA A 65 4.28 1.52 11.69
N ALA A 66 3.81 0.67 10.77
CA ALA A 66 4.32 0.59 9.40
C ALA A 66 4.19 1.92 8.65
N ARG A 67 3.04 2.60 8.79
CA ARG A 67 2.78 3.90 8.15
C ARG A 67 3.71 4.99 8.68
N ARG A 68 4.06 4.96 9.97
CA ARG A 68 5.02 5.92 10.55
C ARG A 68 6.41 5.77 9.92
N LYS A 69 6.88 4.53 9.71
CA LYS A 69 8.14 4.26 9.00
C LYS A 69 8.09 4.79 7.56
N LEU A 70 7.00 4.49 6.84
CA LEU A 70 6.78 4.97 5.47
C LEU A 70 6.78 6.51 5.39
N LYS A 71 6.02 7.18 6.27
CA LYS A 71 5.97 8.65 6.35
C LYS A 71 7.33 9.28 6.59
N LYS A 72 8.15 8.68 7.46
CA LYS A 72 9.50 9.15 7.74
C LYS A 72 10.35 9.15 6.47
N VAL A 73 10.39 8.03 5.75
CA VAL A 73 11.18 7.93 4.51
C VAL A 73 10.70 8.91 3.44
N LEU A 74 9.37 9.02 3.26
CA LEU A 74 8.82 10.00 2.31
C LEU A 74 9.22 11.43 2.67
N SER A 75 9.13 11.81 3.94
CA SER A 75 9.52 13.14 4.39
C SER A 75 11.01 13.42 4.19
N GLU A 76 11.88 12.42 4.39
CA GLU A 76 13.33 12.53 4.15
C GLU A 76 13.67 12.70 2.65
N GLU A 77 12.80 12.22 1.76
CA GLU A 77 12.92 12.36 0.30
C GLU A 77 12.15 13.58 -0.24
N GLY A 78 11.63 14.44 0.65
CA GLY A 78 10.88 15.66 0.29
C GLY A 78 9.44 15.42 -0.17
N GLU A 79 8.90 14.22 0.02
CA GLU A 79 7.52 13.87 -0.33
C GLU A 79 6.55 14.22 0.81
N ARG A 80 5.43 14.86 0.48
CA ARG A 80 4.39 15.24 1.44
C ARG A 80 3.49 14.05 1.79
N TRP A 81 2.84 14.11 2.96
CA TRP A 81 1.76 13.19 3.32
C TRP A 81 0.41 13.91 3.36
N PRO A 82 -0.65 13.38 2.73
CA PRO A 82 -0.70 12.13 1.96
C PRO A 82 0.12 12.21 0.66
N PRO A 83 0.71 11.09 0.23
CA PRO A 83 1.57 11.07 -0.95
C PRO A 83 0.78 11.41 -2.21
N GLU A 84 1.39 12.23 -3.06
CA GLU A 84 0.87 12.53 -4.39
C GLU A 84 0.96 11.30 -5.31
N LYS A 85 0.33 11.40 -6.47
CA LYS A 85 0.38 10.35 -7.50
C LYS A 85 1.84 10.11 -7.90
N GLY A 86 2.33 8.90 -7.66
CA GLY A 86 3.68 8.49 -8.05
C GLY A 86 4.77 8.72 -7.01
N ALA A 87 4.47 9.28 -5.84
CA ALA A 87 5.48 9.54 -4.79
C ALA A 87 6.29 8.30 -4.38
N PHE A 88 5.67 7.12 -4.38
CA PHE A 88 6.34 5.84 -4.08
C PHE A 88 7.23 5.30 -5.21
N LEU A 89 7.15 5.90 -6.40
CA LEU A 89 7.79 5.44 -7.62
C LEU A 89 8.76 6.50 -8.15
N LYS A 90 9.31 7.34 -7.25
CA LYS A 90 10.21 8.44 -7.61
C LYS A 90 11.67 8.07 -7.39
N THR A 91 11.97 7.43 -6.26
CA THR A 91 13.32 6.95 -5.92
C THR A 91 13.29 5.51 -5.44
N LYS A 92 14.42 4.81 -5.55
CA LYS A 92 14.60 3.46 -4.99
C LYS A 92 14.16 3.41 -3.51
N ARG A 93 14.53 4.41 -2.72
CA ARG A 93 14.23 4.49 -1.29
C ARG A 93 12.73 4.64 -1.01
N THR A 94 12.03 5.49 -1.77
CA THR A 94 10.56 5.62 -1.64
C THR A 94 9.83 4.34 -2.03
N TYR A 95 10.34 3.60 -3.02
CA TYR A 95 9.79 2.33 -3.45
C TYR A 95 10.00 1.23 -2.40
N GLU A 96 11.23 1.08 -1.91
CA GLU A 96 11.56 0.11 -0.85
C GLU A 96 10.74 0.37 0.42
N ALA A 97 10.50 1.64 0.76
CA ALA A 97 9.61 1.98 1.88
C ALA A 97 8.17 1.51 1.65
N LEU A 98 7.65 1.61 0.41
CA LEU A 98 6.35 1.05 0.07
C LEU A 98 6.36 -0.49 0.17
N VAL A 99 7.42 -1.15 -0.28
CA VAL A 99 7.58 -2.62 -0.18
C VAL A 99 7.51 -3.07 1.28
N VAL A 100 8.31 -2.43 2.16
CA VAL A 100 8.30 -2.72 3.60
C VAL A 100 6.91 -2.49 4.20
N PHE A 101 6.27 -1.37 3.86
CA PHE A 101 4.90 -1.09 4.31
C PHE A 101 3.91 -2.16 3.84
N ALA A 102 3.96 -2.55 2.57
CA ALA A 102 3.03 -3.51 1.98
C ALA A 102 3.15 -4.89 2.63
N ARG A 103 4.39 -5.35 2.87
CA ARG A 103 4.68 -6.61 3.57
C ARG A 103 4.14 -6.56 5.00
N GLU A 104 4.55 -5.58 5.80
CA GLU A 104 4.08 -5.45 7.18
C GLU A 104 2.55 -5.32 7.28
N ALA A 105 1.91 -4.60 6.37
CA ALA A 105 0.47 -4.39 6.38
C ALA A 105 -0.33 -5.65 6.02
N LEU A 106 0.23 -6.56 5.22
CA LEU A 106 -0.46 -7.76 4.76
C LEU A 106 -0.06 -9.03 5.53
N THR A 107 1.12 -9.08 6.15
CA THR A 107 1.53 -10.21 7.00
C THR A 107 1.03 -10.11 8.43
N ASN A 108 0.86 -8.89 8.96
CA ASN A 108 0.43 -8.67 10.36
C ASN A 108 -1.10 -8.62 10.49
N ARG A 109 -1.77 -9.49 9.75
CA ARG A 109 -3.22 -9.59 9.68
C ARG A 109 -3.66 -10.78 10.53
N SER A 110 -4.64 -10.57 11.40
CA SER A 110 -5.30 -11.65 12.13
C SER A 110 -6.51 -12.21 11.40
N ASP A 111 -6.96 -11.53 10.35
CA ASP A 111 -8.12 -11.90 9.55
C ASP A 111 -7.80 -12.81 8.35
N ARG A 112 -6.66 -13.51 8.38
CA ARG A 112 -6.18 -14.36 7.29
C ARG A 112 -5.80 -15.75 7.75
#